data_AF-A0A8H8PA37-F1
#
_entry.id   AF-A0A8H8PA37-F1
#
_cell.length_a   1.000
_cell.length_b   1.000
_cell.length_c   1.000
_cell.angle_alpha   90.00
_cell.angle_beta   90.00
_cell.angle_gamma   90.00
#
_symmetry.space_group_name_H-M   'P 1'
#
loop_
_entity.id
_entity.type
_entity.pdbx_description
1 polymer ?
#
loop_
_entity_poly.entity_id
_entity_poly.type
_entity_poly.pdbx_seq_one_letter_code
_entity_poly.pdbx_strand_id
1 'polypeptide(L)'
;MVPTPLSSEPIPKGMARILGAERVRADYRAQQKKKREEEDRDRKGRDTIELLPGESLREFNRRVEDAHRPLVRGALKRKNEEKRREKKETKKRKRDESDDEGEDAKGVEQRPVREFATVSSSAPRRLNEVAQAPPVLTKGPKRSGVGKDGGKAPAVSMARKVILERERARVVELYRALKVSRETGDSDKRARIDCAGL
;
A
#
# COMPACT_ATOMS: atom_id res chain seq x y z
N MET A 1 -32.01 -57.01 -40.17
CA MET A 1 -31.43 -55.84 -39.48
C MET A 1 -30.43 -55.20 -40.43
N VAL A 2 -30.68 -53.97 -40.86
CA VAL A 2 -29.77 -53.23 -41.75
C VAL A 2 -28.68 -52.58 -40.87
N PRO A 3 -27.38 -52.76 -41.15
CA PRO A 3 -26.33 -52.10 -40.37
C PRO A 3 -26.42 -50.59 -40.59
N THR A 4 -26.57 -49.83 -39.50
CA THR A 4 -26.51 -48.36 -39.55
C THR A 4 -25.10 -47.93 -39.92
N PRO A 5 -24.92 -47.01 -40.88
CA PRO A 5 -23.59 -46.52 -41.22
C PRO A 5 -23.03 -45.74 -40.03
N LEU A 6 -21.78 -46.03 -39.65
CA LEU A 6 -21.00 -45.39 -38.57
C LEU A 6 -20.97 -43.85 -38.66
N SER A 7 -21.33 -43.30 -39.82
CA SER A 7 -21.42 -41.85 -40.06
C SER A 7 -22.64 -41.17 -39.42
N SER A 8 -23.60 -41.93 -38.88
CA SER A 8 -24.83 -41.40 -38.28
C SER A 8 -24.81 -41.34 -36.74
N GLU A 9 -23.72 -41.82 -36.11
CA GLU A 9 -23.58 -41.75 -34.65
C GLU A 9 -23.13 -40.35 -34.19
N PRO A 10 -23.76 -39.77 -33.15
CA PRO A 10 -23.36 -38.47 -32.63
C PRO A 10 -21.94 -38.52 -32.05
N ILE A 11 -21.10 -37.54 -32.40
CA ILE A 11 -19.69 -37.47 -31.97
C ILE A 11 -19.63 -37.52 -30.43
N PRO A 12 -18.85 -38.46 -29.85
CA PRO A 12 -18.68 -38.54 -28.41
C PRO A 12 -18.16 -37.24 -27.80
N LYS A 13 -18.72 -36.85 -26.66
CA LYS A 13 -18.49 -35.55 -26.01
C LYS A 13 -17.01 -35.24 -25.73
N GLY A 14 -16.20 -36.27 -25.46
CA GLY A 14 -14.75 -36.14 -25.29
C GLY A 14 -14.04 -35.75 -26.59
N MET A 15 -14.36 -36.42 -27.70
CA MET A 15 -13.84 -36.11 -29.03
C MET A 15 -14.34 -34.73 -29.51
N ALA A 16 -15.60 -34.38 -29.25
CA ALA A 16 -16.14 -33.06 -29.58
C ALA A 16 -15.39 -31.91 -28.86
N ARG A 17 -14.96 -32.12 -27.60
CA ARG A 17 -14.11 -31.15 -26.89
C ARG A 17 -12.71 -31.03 -27.49
N ILE A 18 -12.12 -32.14 -27.91
CA ILE A 18 -10.77 -32.16 -28.49
C ILE A 18 -10.78 -31.47 -29.86
N LEU A 19 -11.75 -31.81 -30.72
CA LEU A 19 -11.94 -31.18 -32.02
C LEU A 19 -12.31 -29.69 -31.89
N GLY A 20 -13.06 -29.31 -30.85
CA GLY A 20 -13.43 -27.92 -30.56
C GLY A 20 -12.38 -27.13 -29.77
N ALA A 21 -11.25 -27.72 -29.36
CA ALA A 21 -10.32 -27.12 -28.42
C ALA A 21 -9.67 -25.83 -28.96
N GLU A 22 -9.34 -25.80 -30.25
CA GLU A 22 -8.75 -24.62 -30.88
C GLU A 22 -9.73 -23.45 -30.95
N ARG A 23 -11.00 -23.71 -31.27
CA ARG A 23 -12.06 -22.71 -31.26
C ARG A 23 -12.24 -22.11 -29.88
N VAL A 24 -12.31 -22.94 -28.84
CA VAL A 24 -12.44 -22.47 -27.44
C VAL A 24 -11.24 -21.62 -27.02
N ARG A 25 -10.01 -22.01 -27.41
CA ARG A 25 -8.81 -21.22 -27.13
C ARG A 25 -8.79 -19.90 -27.90
N ALA A 26 -9.22 -19.90 -29.16
CA ALA A 26 -9.33 -18.71 -29.99
C ALA A 26 -10.38 -17.74 -29.42
N ASP A 27 -11.56 -18.23 -29.06
CA ASP A 27 -12.64 -17.46 -28.45
C ASP A 27 -12.20 -16.85 -27.12
N TYR A 28 -11.50 -17.62 -26.27
CA TYR A 28 -10.96 -17.10 -25.01
C TYR A 28 -9.92 -16.00 -25.24
N ARG A 29 -8.98 -16.19 -26.17
CA ARG A 29 -7.98 -15.17 -26.52
C ARG A 29 -8.64 -13.91 -27.11
N ALA A 30 -9.64 -14.08 -27.96
CA ALA A 30 -10.41 -12.98 -28.54
C ALA A 30 -11.19 -12.20 -27.47
N GLN A 31 -11.85 -12.90 -26.54
CA GLN A 31 -12.51 -12.27 -25.40
C GLN A 31 -11.53 -11.52 -24.51
N GLN A 32 -10.36 -12.10 -24.23
CA GLN A 32 -9.34 -11.43 -23.44
C GLN A 32 -8.75 -10.20 -24.15
N LYS A 33 -8.60 -10.25 -25.47
CA LYS A 33 -8.18 -9.09 -26.27
C LYS A 33 -9.24 -7.99 -26.25
N LYS A 34 -10.52 -8.34 -26.48
CA LYS A 34 -11.64 -7.39 -26.39
C LYS A 34 -11.74 -6.74 -25.02
N LYS A 35 -11.61 -7.51 -23.94
CA LYS A 35 -11.62 -6.99 -22.56
C LYS A 35 -10.48 -6.00 -22.31
N ARG A 36 -9.28 -6.28 -22.81
CA ARG A 36 -8.14 -5.34 -22.71
C ARG A 36 -8.37 -4.08 -23.52
N GLU A 37 -8.88 -4.20 -24.75
CA GLU A 37 -9.20 -3.07 -25.62
C GLU A 37 -10.34 -2.18 -25.06
N GLU A 38 -11.28 -2.77 -24.34
CA GLU A 38 -12.34 -2.04 -23.60
C GLU A 38 -11.76 -1.32 -22.38
N GLU A 39 -10.95 -2.01 -21.56
CA GLU A 39 -10.25 -1.39 -20.42
C GLU A 39 -9.32 -0.24 -20.85
N ASP A 40 -8.65 -0.35 -22.00
CA ASP A 40 -7.76 0.70 -22.51
C ASP A 40 -8.55 1.90 -23.08
N ARG A 41 -9.73 1.67 -23.68
CA ARG A 41 -10.64 2.75 -24.10
C ARG A 41 -11.18 3.52 -22.90
N ASP A 42 -11.62 2.82 -21.86
CA ASP A 42 -12.12 3.43 -20.63
C ASP A 42 -11.03 4.20 -19.87
N ARG A 43 -9.78 3.74 -19.90
CA ARG A 43 -8.64 4.48 -19.34
C ARG A 43 -8.39 5.77 -20.11
N LYS A 44 -8.33 5.71 -21.44
CA LYS A 44 -8.04 6.88 -22.28
C LYS A 44 -9.06 8.01 -22.09
N GLY A 45 -10.35 7.68 -21.93
CA GLY A 45 -11.39 8.66 -21.64
C GLY A 45 -11.31 9.27 -20.22
N ARG A 46 -10.63 8.59 -19.29
CA ARG A 46 -10.44 9.06 -17.91
C ARG A 46 -9.20 9.92 -17.72
N ASP A 47 -8.21 9.81 -18.62
CA ASP A 47 -6.93 10.49 -18.51
C ASP A 47 -6.98 11.94 -19.04
N THR A 48 -7.95 12.28 -19.89
CA THR A 48 -8.18 13.64 -20.39
C THR A 48 -9.16 14.38 -19.48
N ILE A 49 -8.68 14.97 -18.40
CA ILE A 49 -9.49 15.75 -17.46
C ILE A 49 -9.18 17.22 -17.64
N GLU A 50 -10.12 17.94 -18.25
CA GLU A 50 -10.03 19.38 -18.45
C GLU A 50 -10.81 20.14 -17.35
N LEU A 51 -10.44 21.41 -17.16
CA LEU A 51 -11.18 22.34 -16.31
C LEU A 51 -12.55 22.59 -16.92
N LEU A 52 -13.62 22.29 -16.17
CA LEU A 52 -14.96 22.62 -16.61
C LEU A 52 -15.20 24.14 -16.45
N PRO A 53 -15.94 24.78 -17.37
CA PRO A 53 -16.24 26.20 -17.25
C PRO A 53 -17.07 26.46 -15.98
N GLY A 54 -16.59 27.37 -15.12
CA GLY A 54 -17.24 27.71 -13.85
C GLY A 54 -16.90 26.79 -12.66
N GLU A 55 -16.09 25.75 -12.87
CA GLU A 55 -15.61 24.90 -11.79
C GLU A 55 -14.48 25.56 -11.00
N SER A 56 -14.49 25.40 -9.67
CA SER A 56 -13.36 25.82 -8.84
C SER A 56 -12.17 24.85 -9.00
N LEU A 57 -10.94 25.35 -8.86
CA LEU A 57 -9.73 24.50 -8.92
C LEU A 57 -9.76 23.33 -7.91
N ARG A 58 -10.45 23.52 -6.78
CA ARG A 58 -10.63 22.48 -5.75
C ARG A 58 -11.49 21.31 -6.25
N GLU A 59 -12.54 21.58 -7.02
CA GLU A 59 -13.38 20.54 -7.60
C GLU A 59 -12.70 19.82 -8.75
N PHE A 60 -11.95 20.56 -9.56
CA PHE A 60 -11.10 19.98 -10.60
C PHE A 60 -10.11 18.97 -9.98
N ASN A 61 -9.39 19.39 -8.94
CA ASN A 61 -8.46 18.51 -8.23
C ASN A 61 -9.17 17.25 -7.66
N ARG A 62 -10.40 17.39 -7.15
CA ARG A 62 -11.17 16.24 -6.67
C ARG A 62 -11.49 15.24 -7.80
N ARG A 63 -11.90 15.72 -8.98
CA ARG A 63 -12.16 14.86 -10.14
C ARG A 63 -10.89 14.19 -10.65
N VAL A 64 -9.80 14.94 -10.72
CA VAL A 64 -8.47 14.40 -11.10
C VAL A 64 -8.08 13.27 -10.15
N GLU A 65 -8.18 13.48 -8.84
CA GLU A 65 -7.89 12.45 -7.84
C GLU A 65 -8.79 11.23 -7.99
N ASP A 66 -10.10 11.42 -8.17
CA ASP A 66 -11.06 10.32 -8.30
C ASP A 66 -10.86 9.49 -9.57
N ALA A 67 -10.47 10.12 -10.69
CA ALA A 67 -10.15 9.43 -11.94
C ALA A 67 -8.86 8.59 -11.84
N HIS A 68 -7.82 9.12 -11.20
CA HIS A 68 -6.55 8.40 -11.03
C HIS A 68 -6.54 7.44 -9.83
N ARG A 69 -7.47 7.57 -8.88
CA ARG A 69 -7.58 6.74 -7.67
C ARG A 69 -7.51 5.24 -7.93
N PRO A 70 -8.22 4.69 -8.94
CA PRO A 70 -8.21 3.26 -9.21
C PRO A 70 -6.86 2.76 -9.72
N LEU A 71 -6.14 3.57 -10.51
CA LEU A 71 -4.79 3.24 -10.99
C LEU A 71 -3.82 3.15 -9.80
N VAL A 72 -3.83 4.15 -8.93
CA VAL A 72 -2.99 4.19 -7.73
C VAL A 72 -3.35 3.03 -6.77
N ARG A 73 -4.64 2.80 -6.53
CA ARG A 73 -5.11 1.68 -5.69
C ARG A 73 -4.73 0.33 -6.28
N GLY A 74 -4.81 0.17 -7.60
CA GLY A 74 -4.40 -1.03 -8.32
C GLY A 74 -2.91 -1.30 -8.18
N ALA A 75 -2.06 -0.28 -8.36
CA ALA A 75 -0.62 -0.39 -8.18
C ALA A 75 -0.25 -0.78 -6.73
N LEU A 76 -0.87 -0.14 -5.74
CA LEU A 76 -0.65 -0.47 -4.32
C LEU A 76 -1.09 -1.90 -3.98
N LYS A 77 -2.23 -2.35 -4.52
CA LYS A 77 -2.70 -3.72 -4.33
C LYS A 77 -1.71 -4.74 -4.89
N ARG A 78 -1.22 -4.54 -6.11
CA ARG A 78 -0.22 -5.41 -6.75
C ARG A 78 1.07 -5.47 -5.94
N LYS A 79 1.60 -4.32 -5.51
CA LYS A 79 2.79 -4.24 -4.66
C LYS A 79 2.61 -4.98 -3.33
N ASN A 80 1.45 -4.86 -2.70
CA ASN A 80 1.16 -5.55 -1.45
C ASN A 80 1.03 -7.07 -1.64
N GLU A 81 0.45 -7.52 -2.75
CA GLU A 81 0.38 -8.94 -3.09
C GLU A 81 1.77 -9.52 -3.37
N GLU A 82 2.61 -8.81 -4.12
CA GLU A 82 4.00 -9.20 -4.37
C GLU A 82 4.79 -9.31 -3.06
N LYS A 83 4.74 -8.29 -2.21
CA LYS A 83 5.37 -8.33 -0.87
C LYS A 83 4.88 -9.50 -0.02
N ARG A 84 3.60 -9.88 -0.13
CA ARG A 84 3.05 -11.06 0.58
C ARG A 84 3.58 -12.37 0.00
N ARG A 85 3.74 -12.46 -1.33
CA ARG A 85 4.30 -13.64 -2.00
C ARG A 85 5.77 -13.81 -1.65
N GLU A 86 6.56 -12.74 -1.72
CA GLU A 86 7.97 -12.72 -1.33
C GLU A 86 8.14 -13.13 0.14
N LYS A 87 7.30 -12.61 1.05
CA LYS A 87 7.32 -13.02 2.47
C LYS A 87 6.98 -14.51 2.65
N LYS A 88 6.06 -15.05 1.84
CA LYS A 88 5.70 -16.48 1.89
C LYS A 88 6.83 -17.34 1.35
N GLU A 89 7.47 -16.91 0.27
CA GLU A 89 8.58 -17.62 -0.36
C GLU A 89 9.83 -17.63 0.51
N THR A 90 10.23 -16.47 1.06
CA THR A 90 11.34 -16.38 2.03
C THR A 90 11.08 -17.22 3.28
N LYS A 91 9.84 -17.27 3.77
CA LYS A 91 9.47 -18.15 4.89
C LYS A 91 9.54 -19.64 4.51
N LYS A 92 9.19 -19.99 3.27
CA LYS A 92 9.29 -21.37 2.78
C LYS A 92 10.75 -21.79 2.63
N ARG A 93 11.58 -20.97 2.00
CA ARG A 93 13.02 -21.21 1.86
C ARG A 93 13.71 -21.38 3.22
N LYS A 94 13.40 -20.53 4.20
CA LYS A 94 13.91 -20.67 5.57
C LYS A 94 13.45 -21.94 6.31
N ARG A 95 12.35 -22.56 5.87
CA ARG A 95 11.87 -23.82 6.44
C ARG A 95 12.54 -25.00 5.76
N ASP A 96 12.64 -24.95 4.44
CA ASP A 96 13.30 -25.99 3.65
C ASP A 96 14.82 -26.04 3.96
N GLU A 97 15.47 -24.89 4.22
CA GLU A 97 16.88 -24.79 4.64
C GLU A 97 17.12 -25.26 6.08
N SER A 98 16.12 -25.19 6.97
CA SER A 98 16.20 -25.76 8.32
C SER A 98 15.87 -27.26 8.37
N ASP A 99 15.38 -27.85 7.27
CA ASP A 99 15.03 -29.26 7.17
C ASP A 99 16.13 -30.08 6.43
N ASP A 100 17.15 -29.44 5.81
CA ASP A 100 18.26 -30.09 5.06
C ASP A 100 19.57 -30.23 5.85
N GLU A 101 19.73 -29.49 6.96
CA GLU A 101 20.84 -29.67 7.91
C GLU A 101 20.31 -30.25 9.24
N GLY A 102 20.28 -31.59 9.34
CA GLY A 102 20.21 -32.28 10.63
C GLY A 102 19.15 -33.38 10.77
N GLU A 103 19.43 -34.56 10.21
CA GLU A 103 19.30 -35.76 11.03
C GLU A 103 20.46 -35.69 12.05
N ASP A 104 20.15 -35.81 13.34
CA ASP A 104 21.06 -35.71 14.50
C ASP A 104 21.40 -34.31 15.04
N ALA A 105 20.46 -33.69 15.76
CA ALA A 105 20.69 -33.18 17.13
C ALA A 105 19.46 -32.43 17.67
N LYS A 106 18.98 -32.84 18.84
CA LYS A 106 18.03 -32.08 19.65
C LYS A 106 18.70 -30.80 20.18
N GLY A 107 18.55 -29.69 19.48
CA GLY A 107 18.95 -28.35 19.93
C GLY A 107 17.74 -27.41 20.00
N VAL A 108 17.33 -27.04 21.21
CA VAL A 108 16.25 -26.07 21.45
C VAL A 108 16.74 -24.67 21.10
N GLU A 109 16.46 -24.20 19.89
CA GLU A 109 16.61 -22.79 19.56
C GLU A 109 15.56 -21.96 20.32
N GLN A 110 16.03 -21.16 21.28
CA GLN A 110 15.22 -20.18 21.98
C GLN A 110 14.81 -19.06 21.03
N ARG A 111 13.61 -19.19 20.46
CA ARG A 111 12.91 -18.05 19.84
C ARG A 111 12.82 -16.91 20.88
N PRO A 112 12.99 -15.64 20.49
CA PRO A 112 12.84 -14.53 21.41
C PRO A 112 11.48 -14.63 22.10
N VAL A 113 11.52 -14.73 23.43
CA VAL A 113 10.35 -14.92 24.29
C VAL A 113 9.33 -13.84 23.93
N ARG A 114 8.24 -14.25 23.27
CA ARG A 114 7.10 -13.35 23.07
C ARG A 114 6.54 -13.07 24.46
N GLU A 115 6.52 -11.80 24.85
CA GLU A 115 6.01 -11.34 26.16
C GLU A 115 4.52 -11.65 26.39
N PHE A 116 3.82 -12.19 25.38
CA PHE A 116 2.44 -12.62 25.49
C PHE A 116 2.36 -14.15 25.54
N ALA A 117 1.78 -14.66 26.62
CA ALA A 117 1.51 -16.07 26.80
C ALA A 117 0.64 -16.60 25.64
N THR A 118 1.20 -17.49 24.83
CA THR A 118 0.43 -18.24 23.84
C THR A 118 -0.32 -19.34 24.57
N VAL A 119 -1.61 -19.13 24.84
CA VAL A 119 -2.47 -20.17 25.40
C VAL A 119 -2.68 -21.25 24.33
N SER A 120 -1.87 -22.30 24.35
CA SER A 120 -2.09 -23.52 23.56
C SER A 120 -3.28 -24.28 24.15
N SER A 121 -4.49 -23.91 23.76
CA SER A 121 -5.70 -24.69 24.01
C SER A 121 -6.01 -25.49 22.75
N SER A 122 -5.81 -26.81 22.78
CA SER A 122 -6.11 -27.69 21.63
C SER A 122 -7.62 -27.92 21.42
N ALA A 123 -8.47 -27.44 22.34
CA ALA A 123 -9.92 -27.47 22.20
C ALA A 123 -10.44 -26.11 21.69
N PRO A 124 -11.31 -26.09 20.66
CA PRO A 124 -11.93 -24.86 20.16
C PRO A 124 -12.92 -24.31 21.20
N ARG A 125 -12.60 -23.15 21.78
CA ARG A 125 -13.49 -22.47 22.74
C ARG A 125 -14.67 -21.84 22.03
N ARG A 126 -15.87 -21.94 22.60
CA ARG A 126 -17.08 -21.32 22.05
C ARG A 126 -17.00 -19.80 22.20
N LEU A 127 -17.51 -19.09 21.20
CA LEU A 127 -17.40 -17.62 21.04
C LEU A 127 -17.95 -16.83 22.25
N ASN A 128 -18.88 -17.42 22.99
CA ASN A 128 -19.54 -16.83 24.16
C ASN A 128 -18.88 -17.16 25.50
N GLU A 129 -17.88 -18.06 25.53
CA GLU A 129 -17.19 -18.48 26.76
C GLU A 129 -15.95 -17.63 27.07
N VAL A 130 -15.59 -16.71 26.17
CA VAL A 130 -14.45 -15.80 26.35
C VAL A 130 -14.93 -14.45 26.88
N ALA A 131 -15.64 -14.46 28.00
CA ALA A 131 -15.82 -13.26 28.80
C ALA A 131 -14.51 -13.01 29.58
N GLN A 132 -13.50 -12.43 28.92
CA GLN A 132 -12.37 -11.86 29.63
C GLN A 132 -12.89 -10.69 30.46
N ALA A 133 -12.94 -10.85 31.78
CA ALA A 133 -13.13 -9.72 32.67
C ALA A 133 -12.11 -8.63 32.30
N PRO A 134 -12.51 -7.35 32.23
CA PRO A 134 -11.59 -6.29 31.89
C PRO A 134 -10.39 -6.33 32.85
N PRO A 135 -9.15 -6.34 32.33
CA PRO A 135 -7.96 -6.50 33.17
C PRO A 135 -7.87 -5.31 34.13
N VAL A 136 -7.73 -5.59 35.43
CA VAL A 136 -7.51 -4.56 36.44
C VAL A 136 -6.07 -4.08 36.35
N LEU A 137 -5.87 -2.85 35.86
CA LEU A 137 -4.57 -2.22 35.67
C LEU A 137 -4.01 -1.76 37.04
N THR A 138 -3.36 -2.65 37.77
CA THR A 138 -2.75 -2.31 39.08
C THR A 138 -1.39 -1.62 38.95
N LYS A 139 -0.79 -1.58 37.75
CA LYS A 139 0.51 -0.93 37.49
C LYS A 139 0.47 -0.21 36.14
N GLY A 140 0.67 1.10 36.15
CA GLY A 140 0.82 1.90 34.94
C GLY A 140 2.02 1.47 34.10
N PRO A 141 2.01 1.68 32.78
CA PRO A 141 3.10 1.28 31.90
C PRO A 141 4.42 1.88 32.38
N LYS A 142 5.43 1.03 32.58
CA LYS A 142 6.79 1.47 32.88
C LYS A 142 7.33 2.28 31.70
N ARG A 143 7.20 3.60 31.81
CA ARG A 143 8.05 4.65 31.21
C ARG A 143 8.07 4.69 29.67
N SER A 144 7.15 5.48 29.10
CA SER A 144 7.55 6.43 28.04
C SER A 144 7.71 7.79 28.70
N GLY A 145 8.95 8.20 28.95
CA GLY A 145 9.29 9.50 29.52
C GLY A 145 9.08 10.65 28.53
N VAL A 146 7.88 10.77 27.96
CA VAL A 146 7.45 11.93 27.20
C VAL A 146 6.77 12.85 28.19
N GLY A 147 7.43 13.95 28.53
CA GLY A 147 6.83 15.04 29.31
C GLY A 147 7.40 15.26 30.71
N LYS A 148 8.64 14.85 31.01
CA LYS A 148 9.36 15.37 32.18
C LYS A 148 10.44 16.32 31.71
N ASP A 149 10.42 17.53 32.25
CA ASP A 149 11.33 18.63 31.95
C ASP A 149 12.78 18.15 31.92
N GLY A 150 13.39 18.13 30.72
CA GLY A 150 14.74 17.64 30.48
C GLY A 150 14.87 16.33 29.69
N GLY A 151 13.77 15.72 29.22
CA GLY A 151 13.82 14.53 28.36
C GLY A 151 14.39 14.83 26.97
N LYS A 152 15.57 14.26 26.66
CA LYS A 152 16.15 14.28 25.30
C LYS A 152 15.10 13.85 24.27
N ALA A 153 14.98 14.66 23.21
CA ALA A 153 14.08 14.42 22.09
C ALA A 153 14.15 12.94 21.64
N PRO A 154 13.00 12.35 21.23
CA PRO A 154 12.95 10.95 20.81
C PRO A 154 14.05 10.71 19.77
N ALA A 155 14.84 9.64 19.97
CA ALA A 155 15.97 9.33 19.12
C ALA A 155 15.51 9.17 17.66
N VAL A 156 15.65 10.24 16.87
CA VAL A 156 15.32 10.26 15.45
C VAL A 156 16.38 9.45 14.72
N SER A 157 15.97 8.47 13.90
CA SER A 157 16.90 7.71 13.06
C SER A 157 17.74 8.64 12.17
N MET A 158 18.99 8.27 11.88
CA MET A 158 19.91 9.12 11.11
C MET A 158 19.34 9.54 9.75
N ALA A 159 18.62 8.64 9.07
CA ALA A 159 17.94 8.95 7.81
C ALA A 159 16.89 10.07 7.96
N ARG A 160 16.12 10.06 9.05
CA ARG A 160 15.11 11.11 9.31
C ARG A 160 15.75 12.42 9.74
N LYS A 161 16.91 12.41 10.42
CA LYS A 161 17.69 13.63 10.71
C LYS A 161 18.14 14.34 9.43
N VAL A 162 18.68 13.60 8.46
CA VAL A 162 19.12 14.16 7.17
C VAL A 162 17.97 14.83 6.41
N ILE A 163 16.77 14.25 6.45
CA ILE A 163 15.57 14.84 5.82
C ILE A 163 15.19 16.14 6.54
N LEU A 164 15.11 16.12 7.88
CA LEU A 164 14.76 17.31 8.67
C LEU A 164 15.78 18.44 8.52
N GLU A 165 17.07 18.12 8.39
CA GLU A 165 18.13 19.11 8.17
C GLU A 165 18.00 19.79 6.80
N ARG A 166 17.64 19.04 5.75
CA ARG A 166 17.38 19.60 4.41
C ARG A 166 16.16 20.52 4.42
N GLU A 167 15.08 20.13 5.10
CA GLU A 167 13.89 20.96 5.24
C GLU A 167 14.19 22.23 6.04
N ARG A 168 14.96 22.11 7.13
CA ARG A 168 15.41 23.25 7.93
C ARG A 168 16.19 24.27 7.09
N ALA A 169 17.12 23.82 6.26
CA ALA A 169 17.89 24.72 5.38
C ALA A 169 16.97 25.51 4.44
N ARG A 170 16.04 24.84 3.74
CA ARG A 170 15.07 25.51 2.85
C ARG A 170 14.20 26.52 3.58
N VAL A 171 13.70 26.18 4.77
CA VAL A 171 12.84 27.09 5.56
C VAL A 171 13.62 28.31 6.03
N VAL A 172 14.88 28.14 6.43
CA VAL A 172 15.74 29.26 6.85
C VAL A 172 16.03 30.19 5.66
N GLU A 173 16.29 29.66 4.47
CA GLU A 173 16.48 30.47 3.26
C GLU A 173 15.23 31.28 2.91
N LEU A 174 14.06 30.63 2.90
CA LEU A 174 12.78 31.30 2.66
C LEU A 174 12.50 32.38 3.71
N TYR A 175 12.76 32.08 4.98
CA TYR A 175 12.59 33.04 6.06
C TYR A 175 13.53 34.23 5.91
N ARG A 176 14.79 34.01 5.54
CA ARG A 176 15.77 35.08 5.28
C ARG A 176 15.30 35.97 4.12
N ALA A 177 14.85 35.37 3.02
CA ALA A 177 14.32 36.13 1.88
C ALA A 177 13.09 36.97 2.28
N LEU A 178 12.15 36.38 3.01
CA LEU A 178 10.97 37.08 3.53
C LEU A 178 11.33 38.21 4.50
N LYS A 179 12.34 37.99 5.33
CA LYS A 179 12.83 39.01 6.27
C LYS A 179 13.46 40.19 5.55
N VAL A 180 14.30 39.93 4.55
CA VAL A 180 14.89 40.97 3.70
C VAL A 180 13.80 41.75 2.99
N SER A 181 12.84 41.07 2.35
CA SER A 181 11.73 41.77 1.66
C SER A 181 10.86 42.61 2.61
N ARG A 182 10.74 42.18 3.87
CA ARG A 182 10.01 42.93 4.90
C ARG A 182 10.78 44.18 5.33
N GLU A 183 12.09 44.06 5.51
CA GLU A 183 12.95 45.18 5.90
C GLU A 183 13.10 46.22 4.79
N THR A 184 13.23 45.80 3.52
CA THR A 184 13.25 46.71 2.37
C THR A 184 11.90 47.40 2.15
N GLY A 185 10.80 46.66 2.32
CA GLY A 185 9.45 47.24 2.24
C GLY A 185 9.15 48.23 3.37
N ASP A 186 9.74 48.05 4.55
CA ASP A 186 9.62 48.97 5.67
C ASP A 186 10.56 50.19 5.52
N SER A 187 11.74 50.06 4.89
CA SER A 187 12.60 51.20 4.57
C SER A 187 12.00 52.10 3.48
N ASP A 188 11.41 51.52 2.43
CA ASP A 188 10.78 52.29 1.35
C ASP A 188 9.55 53.07 1.82
N LYS A 189 8.78 52.51 2.76
CA LYS A 189 7.65 53.21 3.39
C LYS A 189 8.11 54.38 4.25
N ARG A 190 9.20 54.22 5.00
CA ARG A 190 9.78 55.31 5.81
C ARG A 190 10.31 56.43 4.91
N ALA A 191 11.07 56.09 3.87
CA ALA A 191 11.58 57.07 2.91
C ALA A 191 10.46 57.83 2.18
N ARG A 192 9.34 57.17 1.86
CA ARG A 192 8.16 57.84 1.26
C ARG A 192 7.45 58.80 2.20
N ILE A 193 7.45 58.54 3.51
CA ILE A 193 6.89 59.44 4.52
C ILE A 193 7.77 60.68 4.67
N ASP A 194 9.10 60.49 4.66
CA ASP A 194 10.06 61.58 4.81
C ASP A 194 10.10 62.52 3.59
N CYS A 195 9.88 62.02 2.38
CA CYS A 195 9.80 62.85 1.16
C CYS A 195 8.48 63.62 0.98
N ALA A 196 7.41 63.25 1.69
CA ALA A 196 6.10 63.91 1.59
C ALA A 196 5.87 64.98 2.68
N GLY A 197 6.87 65.22 3.53
CA GLY A 197 6.81 66.13 4.69
C GLY A 197 7.63 67.42 4.56
N LEU A 198 8.11 67.77 3.36
CA LEU A 198 8.71 69.08 3.01
C LEU A 198 7.84 69.77 1.97
#